data_AF-A0A2E0CVV5-F1
#
_entry.id   AF-A0A2E0CVV5-F1
#
_cell.length_a   1.000
_cell.length_b   1.000
_cell.length_c   1.000
_cell.angle_alpha   90.00
_cell.angle_beta   90.00
_cell.angle_gamma   90.00
#
_symmetry.space_group_name_H-M   'P 1'
#
loop_
_entity.id
_entity.type
_entity.pdbx_description
1 polymer ?
#
loop_
_entity_poly.entity_id
_entity_poly.type
_entity_poly.pdbx_seq_one_letter_code
_entity_poly.pdbx_strand_id
1 'polypeptide(L)'
;MLLTNRKGKTRTSTILSKSSNNGSKQILWFLAPLDDKGVAFLKIEHDNKSDEMRMWLPAFKKVRRISSSKKGDSFMGSDLSYEDMTSRSLEENIYKRLEDETLDGKDCFVLEVLPNEDIKSTYSKHITWIDKESMIAVQEESYDLGGGLRKKKKFFFESISDYHVINKIFVEDVQKSHTTTLTMEDIRVDSGLDHSLFQEKNLKRLPRN
;
A
#
# COMPACT_ATOMS: atom_id res chain seq x y z
N MET A 1 -0.54 7.25 10.38
CA MET A 1 -0.41 7.76 9.00
C MET A 1 -0.44 9.29 9.05
N LEU A 2 0.58 9.96 8.50
CA LEU A 2 0.74 11.41 8.45
C LEU A 2 0.78 11.87 7.00
N LEU A 3 -0.08 12.82 6.63
CA LEU A 3 -0.13 13.44 5.30
C LEU A 3 0.34 14.88 5.42
N THR A 4 1.14 15.37 4.47
CA THR A 4 1.59 16.77 4.41
C THR A 4 1.44 17.30 2.99
N ASN A 5 0.72 18.41 2.82
CA ASN A 5 0.54 19.04 1.52
C ASN A 5 1.64 20.08 1.19
N ARG A 6 1.61 20.62 -0.04
CA ARG A 6 2.54 21.64 -0.53
C ARG A 6 2.65 22.90 0.34
N LYS A 7 1.61 23.22 1.13
CA LYS A 7 1.61 24.37 2.05
C LYS A 7 2.10 24.02 3.45
N GLY A 8 2.59 22.80 3.68
CA GLY A 8 3.04 22.30 4.98
C GLY A 8 1.89 21.94 5.94
N LYS A 9 0.63 21.96 5.49
CA LYS A 9 -0.49 21.55 6.35
C LYS A 9 -0.51 20.04 6.49
N THR A 10 -0.63 19.57 7.73
CA THR A 10 -0.61 18.16 8.07
C THR A 10 -1.99 17.61 8.43
N ARG A 11 -2.17 16.30 8.24
CA ARG A 11 -3.31 15.51 8.73
C ARG A 11 -2.80 14.16 9.22
N THR A 12 -3.19 13.75 10.42
CA THR A 12 -2.78 12.47 11.00
C THR A 12 -3.98 11.58 11.23
N SER A 13 -3.85 10.29 10.90
CA SER A 13 -4.82 9.25 11.17
C SER A 13 -4.18 8.07 11.91
N THR A 14 -4.91 7.50 12.87
CA THR A 14 -4.56 6.25 13.56
C THR A 14 -5.34 5.12 12.92
N ILE A 15 -4.65 4.06 12.53
CA ILE A 15 -5.23 2.93 11.79
C ILE A 15 -4.89 1.64 12.53
N LEU A 16 -5.87 0.79 12.77
CA LEU A 16 -5.60 -0.63 13.08
C LEU A 16 -5.69 -1.41 11.79
N SER A 17 -4.65 -2.18 11.47
CA SER A 17 -4.64 -3.11 10.33
C SER A 17 -4.45 -4.54 10.81
N LYS A 18 -5.15 -5.47 10.17
CA LYS A 18 -4.94 -6.91 10.31
C LYS A 18 -4.79 -7.49 8.91
N SER A 19 -3.77 -8.31 8.72
CA SER A 19 -3.47 -8.97 7.45
C SER A 19 -3.21 -10.46 7.65
N SER A 20 -3.51 -11.25 6.63
CA SER A 20 -3.23 -12.69 6.59
C SER A 20 -2.80 -13.09 5.17
N ASN A 21 -2.28 -14.31 5.01
CA ASN A 21 -1.86 -14.87 3.72
C ASN A 21 -0.90 -13.92 2.97
N ASN A 22 0.19 -13.52 3.64
CA ASN A 22 1.20 -12.60 3.11
C ASN A 22 0.63 -11.28 2.53
N GLY A 23 -0.43 -10.77 3.15
CA GLY A 23 -1.03 -9.48 2.77
C GLY A 23 -2.11 -9.56 1.69
N SER A 24 -2.38 -10.73 1.09
CA SER A 24 -3.46 -10.91 0.11
C SER A 24 -4.85 -10.65 0.72
N LYS A 25 -5.00 -10.88 2.02
CA LYS A 25 -6.18 -10.49 2.80
C LYS A 25 -5.80 -9.42 3.81
N GLN A 26 -6.46 -8.28 3.74
CA GLN A 26 -6.25 -7.18 4.67
C GLN A 26 -7.58 -6.54 5.06
N ILE A 27 -7.73 -6.25 6.34
CA ILE A 27 -8.79 -5.37 6.83
C ILE A 27 -8.17 -4.29 7.71
N LEU A 28 -8.62 -3.05 7.56
CA LEU A 28 -8.16 -1.94 8.37
C LEU A 28 -9.31 -1.05 8.80
N TRP A 29 -9.14 -0.37 9.94
CA TRP A 29 -10.07 0.58 10.51
C TRP A 29 -9.35 1.86 10.90
N PHE A 30 -9.91 2.99 10.49
CA PHE A 30 -9.52 4.30 10.98
C PHE A 30 -10.11 4.49 12.38
N LEU A 31 -9.25 4.67 13.37
CA LEU A 31 -9.61 4.86 14.79
C LEU A 31 -9.64 6.34 15.18
N ALA A 32 -8.83 7.15 14.51
CA ALA A 32 -8.74 8.61 14.68
C ALA A 32 -8.32 9.26 13.35
N PRO A 33 -8.63 10.55 13.12
CA PRO A 33 -9.40 11.47 13.97
C PRO A 33 -10.89 11.12 14.00
N LEU A 34 -11.68 11.86 14.79
CA LEU A 34 -13.12 11.60 14.95
C LEU A 34 -13.87 11.60 13.60
N ASP A 35 -13.48 12.47 12.67
CA ASP A 35 -14.10 12.59 11.35
C ASP A 35 -13.92 11.33 10.48
N ASP A 36 -12.83 10.58 10.67
CA ASP A 36 -12.56 9.34 9.95
C ASP A 36 -12.91 8.08 10.77
N LYS A 37 -13.24 8.26 12.06
CA LYS A 37 -13.40 7.14 12.99
C LYS A 37 -14.50 6.18 12.50
N GLY A 38 -14.12 4.92 12.36
CA GLY A 38 -15.01 3.87 11.87
C GLY A 38 -15.06 3.73 10.35
N VAL A 39 -14.35 4.56 9.57
CA VAL A 39 -14.05 4.21 8.17
C VAL A 39 -13.24 2.93 8.18
N ALA A 40 -13.61 1.97 7.35
CA ALA A 40 -12.93 0.68 7.27
C ALA A 40 -12.72 0.27 5.81
N PHE A 41 -11.66 -0.49 5.56
CA PHE A 41 -11.33 -1.00 4.25
C PHE A 41 -11.02 -2.49 4.34
N LEU A 42 -11.51 -3.26 3.37
CA LEU A 42 -11.27 -4.69 3.20
C LEU A 42 -10.71 -4.89 1.80
N LYS A 43 -9.60 -5.64 1.74
CA LYS A 43 -8.97 -6.14 0.53
C LYS A 43 -8.88 -7.66 0.62
N ILE A 44 -9.30 -8.34 -0.45
CA ILE A 44 -9.06 -9.77 -0.67
C ILE A 44 -8.60 -9.92 -2.12
N GLU A 45 -7.34 -10.27 -2.29
CA GLU A 45 -6.74 -10.58 -3.60
C GLU A 45 -7.05 -12.03 -3.98
N HIS A 46 -7.18 -12.28 -5.29
CA HIS A 46 -7.47 -13.60 -5.83
C HIS A 46 -6.63 -13.86 -7.09
N ASP A 47 -6.12 -15.07 -7.25
CA ASP A 47 -5.26 -15.40 -8.40
C ASP A 47 -6.04 -15.44 -9.72
N ASN A 48 -7.27 -15.96 -9.69
CA ASN A 48 -8.04 -16.28 -10.91
C ASN A 48 -9.26 -15.36 -11.15
N LYS A 49 -9.40 -14.28 -10.37
CA LYS A 49 -10.49 -13.31 -10.53
C LYS A 49 -10.08 -11.95 -9.98
N SER A 50 -10.86 -10.91 -10.30
CA SER A 50 -10.58 -9.57 -9.79
C SER A 50 -10.64 -9.50 -8.26
N ASP A 51 -9.70 -8.74 -7.70
CA ASP A 51 -9.66 -8.42 -6.27
C ASP A 51 -10.96 -7.83 -5.74
N GLU A 52 -11.25 -8.16 -4.49
CA GLU A 52 -12.36 -7.58 -3.74
C GLU A 52 -11.85 -6.47 -2.84
N MET A 53 -12.17 -5.24 -3.23
CA MET A 53 -11.92 -4.06 -2.42
C MET A 53 -13.23 -3.40 -2.00
N ARG A 54 -13.43 -3.24 -0.69
CA ARG A 54 -14.64 -2.67 -0.12
C ARG A 54 -14.28 -1.63 0.94
N MET A 55 -14.93 -0.49 0.88
CA MET A 55 -14.78 0.59 1.86
C MET A 55 -16.12 0.82 2.57
N TRP A 56 -16.11 0.76 3.90
CA TRP A 56 -17.24 1.15 4.73
C TRP A 56 -17.12 2.61 5.11
N LEU A 57 -18.19 3.37 4.82
CA LEU A 57 -18.29 4.80 5.13
C LEU A 57 -19.41 5.00 6.16
N PRO A 58 -19.08 5.19 7.46
CA PRO A 58 -20.07 5.24 8.53
C PRO A 58 -21.03 6.43 8.37
N ALA A 59 -20.55 7.58 7.92
CA ALA A 59 -21.36 8.77 7.67
C ALA A 59 -22.54 8.52 6.72
N PHE A 60 -22.36 7.61 5.74
CA PHE A 60 -23.39 7.26 4.77
C PHE A 60 -24.06 5.91 5.07
N LYS A 61 -23.61 5.20 6.11
CA LYS A 61 -24.01 3.82 6.44
C LYS A 61 -23.95 2.87 5.24
N LYS A 62 -22.95 3.07 4.35
CA LYS A 62 -22.83 2.33 3.08
C LYS A 62 -21.46 1.67 2.94
N VAL A 63 -21.48 0.48 2.35
CA VAL A 63 -20.29 -0.16 1.80
C VAL A 63 -20.20 0.22 0.33
N ARG A 64 -19.03 0.73 -0.08
CA ARG A 64 -18.70 1.04 -1.46
C ARG A 64 -17.69 0.03 -1.97
N ARG A 65 -18.01 -0.61 -3.10
CA ARG A 65 -17.02 -1.41 -3.86
C ARG A 65 -16.07 -0.48 -4.60
N ILE A 66 -14.78 -0.78 -4.55
CA ILE A 66 -13.76 -0.13 -5.39
C ILE A 66 -13.58 -1.03 -6.62
N SER A 67 -13.95 -0.52 -7.81
CA SER A 67 -13.78 -1.24 -9.07
C SER A 67 -12.33 -1.17 -9.54
N SER A 68 -11.94 -2.08 -10.43
CA SER A 68 -10.60 -2.08 -11.06
C SER A 68 -10.26 -0.72 -11.71
N SER A 69 -11.24 -0.09 -12.38
CA SER A 69 -11.10 1.24 -12.97
C SER A 69 -10.81 2.38 -11.99
N LYS A 70 -11.04 2.15 -10.68
CA LYS A 70 -10.78 3.12 -9.62
C LYS A 70 -9.53 2.77 -8.80
N LYS A 71 -8.74 1.79 -9.22
CA LYS A 71 -7.52 1.41 -8.50
C LYS A 71 -6.50 2.57 -8.43
N GLY A 72 -6.47 3.46 -9.43
CA GLY A 72 -5.62 4.65 -9.41
C GLY A 72 -6.08 5.79 -8.49
N ASP A 73 -7.30 5.73 -7.94
CA ASP A 73 -7.80 6.76 -7.01
C ASP A 73 -6.98 6.76 -5.72
N SER A 74 -6.80 7.94 -5.14
CA SER A 74 -6.13 8.12 -3.84
C SER A 74 -6.88 7.36 -2.72
N PHE A 75 -6.11 6.67 -1.89
CA PHE A 75 -6.58 6.03 -0.68
C PHE A 75 -6.69 7.08 0.43
N MET A 76 -7.92 7.45 0.80
CA MET A 76 -8.22 8.35 1.93
C MET A 76 -7.48 9.70 1.88
N GLY A 77 -7.22 10.22 0.67
CA GLY A 77 -6.53 11.49 0.47
C GLY A 77 -5.01 11.43 0.60
N SER A 78 -4.45 10.22 0.77
CA SER A 78 -3.00 9.99 0.82
C SER A 78 -2.38 9.89 -0.58
N ASP A 79 -1.06 9.80 -0.63
CA ASP A 79 -0.30 9.56 -1.85
C ASP A 79 -0.29 8.08 -2.27
N LEU A 80 -0.86 7.18 -1.47
CA LEU A 80 -1.12 5.80 -1.88
C LEU A 80 -2.40 5.76 -2.71
N SER A 81 -2.39 5.02 -3.83
CA SER A 81 -3.61 4.65 -4.56
C SER A 81 -4.13 3.30 -4.07
N TYR A 82 -5.36 2.92 -4.44
CA TYR A 82 -5.85 1.56 -4.17
C TYR A 82 -5.02 0.48 -4.88
N GLU A 83 -4.38 0.81 -6.00
CA GLU A 83 -3.39 -0.03 -6.68
C GLU A 83 -2.15 -0.25 -5.82
N ASP A 84 -1.68 0.78 -5.09
CA ASP A 84 -0.54 0.62 -4.17
C ASP A 84 -0.90 -0.24 -2.94
N MET A 85 -2.19 -0.50 -2.70
CA MET A 85 -2.66 -1.37 -1.62
C MET A 85 -2.66 -2.85 -2.01
N THR A 86 -2.45 -3.18 -3.29
CA THR A 86 -2.36 -4.57 -3.77
C THR A 86 -0.93 -5.08 -3.83
N SER A 87 -0.76 -6.39 -3.68
CA SER A 87 0.50 -7.03 -4.04
C SER A 87 0.73 -6.92 -5.56
N ARG A 88 1.99 -6.99 -5.97
CA ARG A 88 2.36 -7.10 -7.38
C ARG A 88 2.66 -8.56 -7.67
N SER A 89 1.83 -9.19 -8.50
CA SER A 89 2.12 -10.55 -8.98
C SER A 89 3.31 -10.54 -9.93
N LEU A 90 4.14 -11.58 -9.85
CA LEU A 90 5.24 -11.78 -10.80
C LEU A 90 4.71 -12.00 -12.23
N GLU A 91 3.53 -12.60 -12.37
CA GLU A 91 2.95 -12.94 -13.68
C GLU A 91 2.30 -11.73 -14.37
N GLU A 92 1.90 -10.72 -13.60
CA GLU A 92 1.24 -9.51 -14.10
C GLU A 92 2.21 -8.41 -14.56
N ASN A 93 3.52 -8.70 -14.56
CA ASN A 93 4.55 -7.69 -14.82
C ASN A 93 5.69 -8.26 -15.67
N ILE A 94 6.26 -7.40 -16.50
CA ILE A 94 7.47 -7.67 -17.27
C ILE A 94 8.63 -6.96 -16.57
N TYR A 95 9.74 -7.68 -16.40
CA TYR A 95 10.91 -7.19 -15.66
C TYR A 95 12.10 -7.03 -16.58
N LYS A 96 12.79 -5.90 -16.45
CA LYS A 96 14.07 -5.64 -17.10
C LYS A 96 15.08 -5.22 -16.05
N ARG A 97 16.20 -5.95 -15.97
CA ARG A 97 17.33 -5.56 -15.11
C ARG A 97 18.06 -4.38 -15.75
N LEU A 98 18.26 -3.33 -14.97
CA LEU A 98 19.07 -2.18 -15.33
C LEU A 98 20.47 -2.32 -14.70
N GLU A 99 21.31 -1.30 -14.88
CA GLU A 99 22.59 -1.25 -14.17
C GLU A 99 22.36 -1.19 -12.66
N ASP A 100 23.21 -1.89 -11.91
CA ASP A 100 23.16 -1.86 -10.45
C ASP A 100 23.59 -0.48 -9.94
N GLU A 101 22.99 -0.02 -8.84
CA GLU A 101 23.24 1.31 -8.28
C GLU A 101 23.50 1.23 -6.78
N THR A 102 24.29 2.18 -6.26
CA THR A 102 24.41 2.39 -4.81
C THR A 102 23.36 3.41 -4.35
N LEU A 103 22.42 2.98 -3.50
CA LEU A 103 21.39 3.83 -2.92
C LEU A 103 21.58 3.95 -1.42
N ASP A 104 21.75 5.18 -0.91
CA ASP A 104 21.94 5.47 0.52
C ASP A 104 23.04 4.58 1.17
N GLY A 105 24.10 4.26 0.42
CA GLY A 105 25.22 3.41 0.86
C GLY A 105 25.03 1.91 0.69
N LYS A 106 23.90 1.46 0.13
CA LYS A 106 23.60 0.04 -0.15
C LYS A 106 23.76 -0.27 -1.63
N ASP A 107 24.43 -1.37 -1.95
CA ASP A 107 24.48 -1.89 -3.32
C ASP A 107 23.14 -2.55 -3.68
N CYS A 108 22.51 -2.10 -4.75
CA CYS A 108 21.15 -2.48 -5.13
C CYS A 108 21.09 -3.03 -6.55
N PHE A 109 20.30 -4.09 -6.75
CA PHE A 109 19.78 -4.40 -8.07
C PHE A 109 18.72 -3.36 -8.44
N VAL A 110 18.75 -2.90 -9.68
CA VAL A 110 17.73 -1.99 -10.21
C VAL A 110 16.89 -2.70 -11.26
N LEU A 111 15.58 -2.71 -11.06
CA LEU A 111 14.62 -3.33 -11.97
C LEU A 111 13.67 -2.27 -12.52
N GLU A 112 13.53 -2.25 -13.85
CA GLU A 112 12.37 -1.67 -14.51
C GLU A 112 11.25 -2.71 -14.55
N VAL A 113 10.08 -2.34 -14.02
CA VAL A 113 8.90 -3.18 -13.90
C VAL A 113 7.78 -2.55 -14.72
N LEU A 114 7.29 -3.27 -15.71
CA LEU A 114 6.25 -2.85 -16.63
C LEU A 114 4.98 -3.66 -16.34
N PRO A 115 3.90 -3.02 -15.86
CA PRO A 115 2.58 -3.64 -15.81
C PRO A 115 2.20 -4.23 -17.17
N ASN A 116 1.79 -5.50 -17.21
CA ASN A 116 1.36 -6.12 -18.47
C ASN A 116 -0.06 -5.69 -18.88
N GLU A 117 -0.51 -6.09 -20.07
CA GLU A 117 -1.82 -5.69 -20.61
C GLU A 117 -3.01 -6.29 -19.85
N ASP A 118 -2.80 -7.37 -19.09
CA ASP A 118 -3.85 -8.04 -18.32
C ASP A 118 -4.29 -7.20 -17.11
N ILE A 119 -3.39 -6.33 -16.62
CA ILE A 119 -3.69 -5.43 -15.51
C ILE A 119 -4.00 -4.01 -15.98
N LYS A 120 -5.11 -3.47 -15.48
CA LYS A 120 -5.49 -2.06 -15.67
C LYS A 120 -4.72 -1.17 -14.69
N SER A 121 -3.39 -1.12 -14.85
CA SER A 121 -2.53 -0.25 -14.05
C SER A 121 -2.74 1.22 -14.41
N THR A 122 -2.53 2.09 -13.43
CA THR A 122 -2.46 3.54 -13.62
C THR A 122 -1.04 4.08 -13.72
N TYR A 123 -0.06 3.17 -13.73
CA TYR A 123 1.34 3.46 -13.94
C TYR A 123 1.80 2.88 -15.28
N SER A 124 2.68 3.58 -15.98
CA SER A 124 3.35 3.05 -17.17
C SER A 124 4.48 2.10 -16.80
N LYS A 125 5.19 2.40 -15.70
CA LYS A 125 6.29 1.60 -15.18
C LYS A 125 6.63 1.96 -13.74
N HIS A 126 7.41 1.08 -13.14
CA HIS A 126 8.12 1.32 -11.89
C HIS A 126 9.62 1.10 -12.08
N ILE A 127 10.46 1.88 -11.39
CA ILE A 127 11.87 1.54 -11.17
C ILE A 127 12.00 1.16 -9.71
N THR A 128 12.50 -0.04 -9.42
CA THR A 128 12.59 -0.59 -8.06
C THR A 128 14.03 -0.93 -7.72
N TRP A 129 14.50 -0.46 -6.56
CA TRP A 129 15.81 -0.78 -6.01
C TRP A 129 15.65 -1.88 -4.98
N ILE A 130 16.34 -2.99 -5.21
CA ILE A 130 16.36 -4.17 -4.33
C ILE A 130 17.75 -4.26 -3.71
N ASP A 131 17.81 -4.15 -2.39
CA ASP A 131 19.05 -4.31 -1.62
C ASP A 131 19.63 -5.71 -1.86
N LYS A 132 20.89 -5.80 -2.31
CA LYS A 132 21.52 -7.07 -2.69
C LYS A 132 21.74 -8.02 -1.51
N GLU A 133 21.90 -7.48 -0.30
CA GLU A 133 22.14 -8.29 0.89
C GLU A 133 20.83 -8.93 1.38
N SER A 134 19.79 -8.12 1.52
CA SER A 134 18.50 -8.58 2.07
C SER A 134 17.52 -9.09 1.03
N MET A 135 17.75 -8.82 -0.26
CA MET A 135 16.83 -9.12 -1.37
C MET A 135 15.45 -8.44 -1.22
N ILE A 136 15.41 -7.30 -0.54
CA ILE A 136 14.18 -6.55 -0.26
C ILE A 136 14.16 -5.24 -1.06
N ALA A 137 12.98 -4.89 -1.59
CA ALA A 137 12.76 -3.61 -2.24
C ALA A 137 12.78 -2.46 -1.21
N VAL A 138 13.74 -1.54 -1.34
CA VAL A 138 13.95 -0.43 -0.40
C VAL A 138 13.45 0.92 -0.94
N GLN A 139 13.37 1.05 -2.26
CA GLN A 139 12.87 2.25 -2.92
C GLN A 139 12.16 1.90 -4.22
N GLU A 140 11.18 2.71 -4.58
CA GLU A 140 10.49 2.65 -5.86
C GLU A 140 10.17 4.03 -6.40
N GLU A 141 10.33 4.20 -7.71
CA GLU A 141 9.78 5.31 -8.47
C GLU A 141 8.67 4.81 -9.38
N SER A 142 7.48 5.40 -9.30
CA SER A 142 6.32 5.05 -10.14
C SER A 142 6.04 6.17 -11.14
N TYR A 143 5.87 5.81 -12.41
CA TYR A 143 5.66 6.74 -13.53
C TYR A 143 4.21 6.68 -14.01
N ASP A 144 3.61 7.82 -14.32
CA ASP A 144 2.26 7.88 -14.87
C ASP A 144 2.20 7.37 -16.33
N LEU A 145 0.99 7.22 -16.87
CA LEU A 145 0.78 6.77 -18.25
C LEU A 145 1.33 7.74 -19.32
N GLY A 146 1.62 9.00 -18.95
CA GLY A 146 2.31 9.97 -19.79
C GLY A 146 3.84 9.87 -19.73
N GLY A 147 4.38 8.97 -18.91
CA GLY A 147 5.82 8.78 -18.70
C GLY A 147 6.44 9.76 -17.70
N GLY A 148 5.64 10.60 -17.03
CA GLY A 148 6.12 11.50 -16.00
C GLY A 148 6.34 10.77 -14.68
N LEU A 149 7.42 11.09 -13.95
CA LEU A 149 7.58 10.62 -12.58
C LEU A 149 6.41 11.13 -11.75
N ARG A 150 5.71 10.21 -11.08
CA ARG A 150 4.53 10.53 -10.27
C ARG A 150 4.77 10.34 -8.79
N LYS A 151 5.37 9.21 -8.40
CA LYS A 151 5.58 8.87 -6.99
C LYS A 151 7.01 8.41 -6.72
N LYS A 152 7.57 8.84 -5.59
CA LYS A 152 8.75 8.24 -4.97
C LYS A 152 8.33 7.55 -3.68
N LYS A 153 8.69 6.29 -3.50
CA LYS A 153 8.35 5.48 -2.33
C LYS A 153 9.65 4.97 -1.69
N LYS A 154 9.77 5.11 -0.37
CA LYS A 154 10.83 4.49 0.43
C LYS A 154 10.21 3.54 1.44
N PHE A 155 10.77 2.35 1.55
CA PHE A 155 10.30 1.29 2.43
C PHE A 155 11.35 1.01 3.50
N PHE A 156 10.92 0.97 4.75
CA PHE A 156 11.77 0.67 5.90
C PHE A 156 11.23 -0.57 6.58
N PHE A 157 12.14 -1.40 7.05
CA PHE A 157 11.85 -2.72 7.59
C PHE A 157 12.47 -2.88 8.96
N GLU A 158 11.84 -3.71 9.78
CA GLU A 158 12.39 -4.23 11.02
C GLU A 158 12.32 -5.76 11.03
N SER A 159 13.26 -6.38 11.74
CA SER A 159 13.26 -7.83 11.94
C SER A 159 12.40 -8.17 13.16
N ILE A 160 11.36 -8.98 12.95
CA ILE A 160 10.51 -9.53 14.01
C ILE A 160 10.47 -11.04 13.82
N SER A 161 11.00 -11.77 14.80
CA SER A 161 11.20 -13.22 14.67
C SER A 161 11.98 -13.53 13.38
N ASP A 162 11.45 -14.39 12.51
CA ASP A 162 12.08 -14.78 11.25
C ASP A 162 11.65 -13.91 10.05
N TYR A 163 10.95 -12.79 10.29
CA TYR A 163 10.37 -11.94 9.25
C TYR A 163 11.03 -10.57 9.17
N HIS A 164 11.22 -10.07 7.95
CA HIS A 164 11.44 -8.65 7.68
C HIS A 164 10.10 -7.98 7.41
N VAL A 165 9.63 -7.18 8.35
CA VAL A 165 8.31 -6.54 8.26
C VAL A 165 8.48 -5.05 7.97
N ILE A 166 7.68 -4.52 7.04
CA ILE A 166 7.63 -3.08 6.79
C ILE A 166 7.11 -2.37 8.05
N ASN A 167 7.94 -1.49 8.63
CA ASN A 167 7.54 -0.66 9.77
C ASN A 167 7.32 0.81 9.38
N LYS A 168 7.81 1.24 8.21
CA LYS A 168 7.51 2.57 7.69
C LYS A 168 7.51 2.59 6.17
N ILE A 169 6.56 3.34 5.62
CA ILE A 169 6.50 3.69 4.19
C ILE A 169 6.46 5.21 4.10
N PHE A 170 7.37 5.78 3.32
CA PHE A 170 7.31 7.18 2.92
C PHE A 170 6.95 7.25 1.44
N VAL A 171 5.95 8.04 1.10
CA VAL A 171 5.52 8.29 -0.28
C VAL A 171 5.50 9.79 -0.53
N GLU A 172 6.09 10.22 -1.64
CA GLU A 172 6.00 11.56 -2.18
C GLU A 172 5.29 11.51 -3.54
N ASP A 173 4.17 12.21 -3.69
CA ASP A 173 3.60 12.54 -5.00
C ASP A 173 4.31 13.81 -5.51
N VAL A 174 5.29 13.62 -6.39
CA VAL A 174 6.18 14.69 -6.85
C VAL A 174 5.42 15.76 -7.66
N GLN A 175 4.34 15.35 -8.33
CA GLN A 175 3.53 16.23 -9.17
C GLN A 175 2.63 17.13 -8.33
N LYS A 176 2.20 16.66 -7.16
CA LYS A 176 1.39 17.45 -6.22
C LYS A 176 2.20 18.14 -5.13
N SER A 177 3.48 17.79 -4.98
CA SER A 177 4.30 18.16 -3.83
C SER A 177 3.57 17.83 -2.52
N HIS A 178 3.09 16.59 -2.43
CA HIS A 178 2.35 16.04 -1.28
C HIS A 178 3.06 14.78 -0.78
N THR A 179 3.04 14.55 0.53
CA THR A 179 3.71 13.40 1.14
C THR A 179 2.82 12.66 2.11
N THR A 180 3.05 11.36 2.20
CA THR A 180 2.38 10.44 3.12
C THR A 180 3.44 9.60 3.81
N THR A 181 3.43 9.61 5.14
CA THR A 181 4.21 8.68 5.96
C THR A 181 3.26 7.73 6.68
N LEU A 182 3.38 6.43 6.37
CA LEU A 182 2.75 5.37 7.14
C LEU A 182 3.80 4.79 8.08
N THR A 183 3.55 4.84 9.39
CA THR A 183 4.37 4.17 10.40
C THR A 183 3.50 3.09 11.03
N MET A 184 4.01 1.87 11.08
CA MET A 184 3.40 0.74 11.74
C MET A 184 4.05 0.60 13.11
N GLU A 185 3.22 0.65 14.15
CA GLU A 185 3.62 0.48 15.55
C GLU A 185 2.92 -0.77 16.10
N ASP A 186 3.46 -1.37 17.15
CA ASP A 186 2.91 -2.57 17.81
C ASP A 186 2.66 -3.76 16.86
N ILE A 187 3.58 -4.00 15.93
CA ILE A 187 3.48 -5.09 14.97
C ILE A 187 3.53 -6.45 15.69
N ARG A 188 2.57 -7.33 15.37
CA ARG A 188 2.53 -8.72 15.85
C ARG A 188 2.40 -9.68 14.69
N VAL A 189 3.34 -10.60 14.58
CA VAL A 189 3.32 -11.71 13.62
C VAL A 189 2.72 -12.96 14.26
N ASP A 190 2.22 -13.90 13.45
CA ASP A 190 1.70 -15.22 13.87
C ASP A 190 0.70 -15.22 15.03
N SER A 191 -0.10 -14.15 15.13
CA SER A 191 -1.03 -13.93 16.24
C SER A 191 -2.28 -14.83 16.25
N GLY A 192 -2.34 -15.85 15.38
CA GLY A 192 -3.48 -16.78 15.30
C GLY A 192 -4.78 -16.11 14.83
N LEU A 193 -4.70 -15.16 13.91
CA LEU A 193 -5.88 -14.44 13.40
C LEU A 193 -6.90 -15.40 12.78
N ASP A 194 -8.15 -15.31 13.24
CA ASP A 194 -9.26 -16.05 12.63
C ASP A 194 -9.53 -15.52 11.21
N HIS A 195 -9.48 -16.41 10.22
CA HIS A 195 -9.77 -16.10 8.82
C HIS A 195 -11.20 -15.56 8.60
N SER A 196 -12.14 -15.86 9.52
CA SER A 196 -13.51 -15.32 9.49
C SER A 196 -13.56 -13.80 9.65
N LEU A 197 -12.46 -13.18 10.09
CA LEU A 197 -12.29 -11.74 10.20
C LEU A 197 -12.40 -11.02 8.84
N PHE A 198 -11.89 -11.62 7.77
CA PHE A 198 -11.80 -10.98 6.45
C PHE A 198 -13.11 -11.12 5.66
N GLN A 199 -14.17 -10.49 6.17
CA GLN A 199 -15.51 -10.50 5.58
C GLN A 199 -16.14 -9.12 5.66
N GLU A 200 -16.96 -8.75 4.66
CA GLU A 200 -17.60 -7.42 4.58
C GLU A 200 -18.36 -7.05 5.86
N LYS A 201 -19.05 -8.02 6.48
CA LYS A 201 -19.82 -7.80 7.71
C LYS A 201 -18.98 -7.25 8.87
N ASN A 202 -17.67 -7.52 8.87
CA ASN A 202 -16.75 -7.07 9.91
C ASN A 202 -16.24 -5.64 9.67
N LEU A 203 -16.41 -5.07 8.48
CA LEU A 203 -16.09 -3.66 8.23
C LEU A 203 -16.86 -2.70 9.15
N LYS A 204 -18.10 -3.05 9.48
CA LYS A 204 -18.99 -2.24 10.32
C LYS A 204 -18.64 -2.32 11.81
N ARG A 205 -17.83 -3.30 12.21
CA ARG A 205 -17.50 -3.58 13.60
C ARG A 205 -16.14 -2.97 13.90
N LEU A 206 -16.13 -1.89 14.67
CA LEU A 206 -14.87 -1.39 15.21
C LEU A 206 -14.23 -2.49 16.07
N PRO A 207 -12.91 -2.72 15.93
CA PRO A 207 -12.18 -3.65 16.78
C PRO A 207 -12.33 -3.20 18.23
N ARG A 208 -12.70 -4.14 19.10
CA ARG A 208 -12.64 -3.93 20.56
C ARG A 208 -11.20 -4.16 20.99
N ASN A 209 -10.70 -3.28 21.88
CA ASN A 209 -9.41 -3.47 22.54
C ASN A 209 -9.38 -4.80 23.31
#